data_AF-A0A661FVM9-F1
#
_entry.id   AF-A0A661FVM9-F1
#
_cell.length_a   1.000
_cell.length_b   1.000
_cell.length_c   1.000
_cell.angle_alpha   90.00
_cell.angle_beta   90.00
_cell.angle_gamma   90.00
#
_symmetry.space_group_name_H-M   'P 1'
#
loop_
_entity.id
_entity.type
_entity.pdbx_description
1 polymer ?
#
loop_
_entity_poly.entity_id
_entity_poly.type
_entity_poly.pdbx_seq_one_letter_code
_entity_poly.pdbx_strand_id
1 'polypeptide(L)'
;VRKMTRNPQWQAMMLTKPVAERLEFAARAREASTAHGASISEDITDVNSSAIEQALREADVSIMLHGHTHRPQVHSLTVDERDCTRIVLGDWFERGSMVRWNEDGPVLSPIQRRTWDV
;
A
#
# COMPACT_ATOMS: atom_id res chain seq x y z
N VAL A 1 12.59 7.74 9.73
CA VAL A 1 11.94 6.43 10.01
C VAL A 1 12.50 5.27 9.15
N ARG A 2 12.39 5.30 7.81
CA ARG A 2 12.78 4.20 6.90
C ARG A 2 14.22 3.66 7.10
N LYS A 3 15.22 4.54 7.28
CA LYS A 3 16.62 4.14 7.53
C LYS A 3 16.77 3.35 8.83
N MET A 4 16.04 3.74 9.87
CA MET A 4 16.05 3.08 11.18
C MET A 4 15.37 1.71 11.11
N THR A 5 14.15 1.63 10.55
CA THR A 5 13.36 0.39 10.53
C THR A 5 13.92 -0.69 9.60
N ARG A 6 14.82 -0.31 8.67
CA ARG A 6 15.57 -1.24 7.80
C ARG A 6 16.95 -1.60 8.32
N ASN A 7 17.40 -1.03 9.46
CA ASN A 7 18.68 -1.40 10.06
C ASN A 7 18.54 -2.77 10.75
N PRO A 8 19.34 -3.79 10.39
CA PRO A 8 19.27 -5.12 10.99
C PRO A 8 19.49 -5.13 12.52
N GLN A 9 20.35 -4.25 13.03
CA GLN A 9 20.60 -4.14 14.48
C GLN A 9 19.36 -3.62 15.22
N TRP A 10 18.67 -2.65 14.62
CA TRP A 10 17.43 -2.12 15.18
C TRP A 10 16.33 -3.19 15.17
N GLN A 11 16.21 -3.94 14.07
CA GLN A 11 15.25 -5.05 13.96
C GLN A 11 15.53 -6.13 15.01
N ALA A 12 16.78 -6.56 15.14
CA ALA A 12 17.20 -7.54 16.14
C ALA A 12 16.86 -7.07 17.57
N MET A 13 17.22 -5.83 17.90
CA MET A 13 16.90 -5.22 19.20
C MET A 13 15.38 -5.17 19.47
N MET A 14 14.57 -4.84 18.47
CA MET A 14 13.11 -4.83 18.64
C MET A 14 12.55 -6.25 18.84
N LEU A 15 13.12 -7.25 18.17
CA LEU A 15 12.68 -8.64 18.27
C LEU A 15 13.01 -9.27 19.64
N THR A 16 14.06 -8.82 20.33
CA THR A 16 14.41 -9.28 21.69
C THR A 16 13.52 -8.69 22.78
N LYS A 17 12.70 -7.67 22.48
CA LYS A 17 11.83 -7.03 23.48
C LYS A 17 10.65 -7.92 23.87
N PRO A 18 10.21 -7.91 25.15
CA PRO A 18 8.96 -8.49 25.59
C PRO A 18 7.77 -7.99 24.77
N VAL A 19 6.72 -8.81 24.65
CA VAL A 19 5.50 -8.47 23.89
C VAL A 19 4.89 -7.16 24.37
N ALA A 20 4.83 -6.93 25.69
CA ALA A 20 4.28 -5.71 26.28
C ALA A 20 5.00 -4.45 25.78
N GLU A 21 6.35 -4.46 25.76
CA GLU A 21 7.13 -3.34 25.23
C GLU A 21 6.88 -3.09 23.73
N ARG A 22 6.74 -4.16 22.93
CA ARG A 22 6.46 -4.03 21.49
C ARG A 22 5.07 -3.44 21.24
N LEU A 23 4.08 -3.82 22.05
CA LEU A 23 2.72 -3.26 21.97
C LEU A 23 2.71 -1.78 22.34
N GLU A 24 3.40 -1.39 23.42
CA GLU A 24 3.50 0.00 23.86
C GLU A 24 4.21 0.87 22.81
N PHE A 25 5.31 0.38 22.24
CA PHE A 25 5.98 1.05 21.12
C PHE A 25 5.04 1.21 19.92
N ALA A 26 4.30 0.17 19.55
CA ALA A 26 3.39 0.20 18.42
C ALA A 26 2.22 1.18 18.64
N ALA A 27 1.70 1.29 19.87
CA ALA A 27 0.67 2.28 20.22
C ALA A 27 1.18 3.71 20.02
N ARG A 28 2.35 4.03 20.61
CA ARG A 28 2.99 5.35 20.46
C ARG A 28 3.31 5.69 19.00
N ALA A 29 3.79 4.71 18.23
CA ALA A 29 4.07 4.90 16.81
C ALA A 29 2.80 5.18 16.00
N ARG A 30 1.67 4.52 16.31
CA ARG A 30 0.38 4.79 15.68
C ARG A 30 -0.14 6.18 16.03
N GLU A 31 -0.11 6.57 17.29
CA GLU A 31 -0.53 7.91 17.71
C GLU A 31 0.26 9.02 17.00
N ALA A 32 1.59 8.89 16.95
CA ALA A 32 2.45 9.83 16.24
C ALA A 32 2.15 9.86 14.73
N SER A 33 1.90 8.70 14.12
CA SER A 33 1.55 8.61 12.69
C SER A 33 0.21 9.24 12.39
N THR A 34 -0.82 9.02 13.22
CA THR A 34 -2.15 9.60 13.06
C THR A 34 -2.10 11.11 13.22
N ALA A 35 -1.40 11.61 14.25
CA ALA A 35 -1.24 13.04 14.49
C ALA A 35 -0.53 13.73 13.32
N HIS A 36 0.51 13.09 12.76
CA HIS A 36 1.21 13.61 11.59
C HIS A 36 0.35 13.53 10.31
N GLY A 37 -0.38 12.44 10.10
CA GLY A 37 -1.27 12.25 8.95
C GLY A 37 -2.39 13.30 8.90
N ALA A 38 -2.93 13.69 10.05
CA ALA A 38 -3.93 14.75 10.14
C ALA A 38 -3.41 16.13 9.68
N SER A 39 -2.08 16.32 9.62
CA SER A 39 -1.44 17.59 9.22
C SER A 39 -0.96 17.61 7.76
N ILE A 40 -1.05 16.49 7.05
CA ILE A 40 -0.55 16.34 5.67
C ILE A 40 -1.75 16.22 4.73
N SER A 41 -1.74 16.98 3.62
CA SER A 41 -2.82 16.89 2.63
C SER A 41 -2.85 15.53 1.97
N GLU A 42 -4.05 15.11 1.57
CA GLU A 42 -4.28 13.85 0.88
C GLU A 42 -3.40 13.72 -0.38
N ASP A 43 -3.15 14.79 -1.13
CA ASP A 43 -2.31 14.72 -2.35
C ASP A 43 -0.84 14.36 -2.09
N ILE A 44 -0.32 14.61 -0.87
CA ILE A 44 1.07 14.28 -0.50
C ILE A 44 1.22 12.77 -0.17
N THR A 45 0.12 12.05 0.08
CA THR A 45 0.15 10.63 0.50
C THR A 45 0.03 9.63 -0.65
N ASP A 46 -0.16 10.10 -1.89
CA ASP A 46 -0.08 9.24 -3.08
C ASP A 46 1.37 8.91 -3.45
N VAL A 47 1.54 7.91 -4.31
CA VAL A 47 2.85 7.51 -4.80
C VAL A 47 3.36 8.47 -5.87
N ASN A 48 4.67 8.70 -5.87
CA ASN A 48 5.33 9.52 -6.87
C ASN A 48 5.40 8.78 -8.22
N SER A 49 4.98 9.44 -9.31
CA SER A 49 4.99 8.86 -10.67
C SER A 49 6.36 8.35 -11.09
N SER A 50 7.46 9.05 -10.77
CA SER A 50 8.81 8.61 -11.15
C SER A 50 9.22 7.31 -10.45
N ALA A 51 8.75 7.10 -9.22
CA ALA A 51 8.99 5.85 -8.49
C ALA A 51 8.21 4.68 -9.10
N ILE A 52 7.02 4.94 -9.64
CA ILE A 52 6.22 3.92 -10.36
C ILE A 52 6.92 3.53 -11.66
N GLU A 53 7.32 4.51 -12.47
CA GLU A 53 8.06 4.24 -13.72
C GLU A 53 9.37 3.49 -13.44
N GLN A 54 10.13 3.92 -12.43
CA GLN A 54 11.37 3.24 -12.05
C GLN A 54 11.11 1.78 -11.65
N ALA A 55 10.10 1.52 -10.82
CA ALA A 55 9.79 0.16 -10.39
C ALA A 55 9.30 -0.74 -11.56
N LEU A 56 8.56 -0.18 -12.53
CA LEU A 56 8.18 -0.90 -13.76
C LEU A 56 9.42 -1.25 -14.61
N ARG A 57 10.35 -0.31 -14.77
CA ARG A 57 11.62 -0.52 -15.50
C ARG A 57 12.49 -1.58 -14.82
N GLU A 58 12.70 -1.46 -13.50
CA GLU A 58 13.57 -2.36 -12.74
C GLU A 58 13.06 -3.81 -12.73
N ALA A 59 11.74 -3.99 -12.76
CA ALA A 59 11.11 -5.31 -12.82
C ALA A 59 10.86 -5.82 -14.26
N ASP A 60 11.06 -4.98 -15.28
CA ASP A 60 10.69 -5.22 -16.69
C ASP A 60 9.26 -5.77 -16.86
N VAL A 61 8.30 -5.07 -16.24
CA VAL A 61 6.86 -5.42 -16.33
C VAL A 61 6.04 -4.22 -16.82
N SER A 62 4.90 -4.51 -17.47
CA SER A 62 3.96 -3.48 -17.92
C SER A 62 2.77 -3.29 -16.98
N ILE A 63 2.59 -4.14 -15.96
CA ILE A 63 1.47 -4.04 -15.01
C ILE A 63 2.01 -4.03 -13.59
N MET A 64 1.61 -3.02 -12.82
CA MET A 64 1.87 -2.92 -11.38
C MET A 64 0.55 -3.01 -10.62
N LEU A 65 0.49 -3.91 -9.64
CA LEU A 65 -0.61 -4.01 -8.68
C LEU A 65 -0.10 -3.66 -7.28
N HIS A 66 -0.69 -2.66 -6.62
CA HIS A 66 -0.33 -2.29 -5.24
C HIS A 66 -1.56 -1.85 -4.43
N GLY A 67 -1.38 -1.67 -3.12
CA GLY A 67 -2.37 -1.08 -2.22
C GLY A 67 -1.79 0.15 -1.50
N HIS A 68 -1.95 0.21 -0.18
CA HIS A 68 -1.36 1.21 0.73
C HIS A 68 -1.90 2.64 0.63
N THR A 69 -2.19 3.16 -0.56
CA THR A 69 -2.73 4.52 -0.74
C THR A 69 -4.24 4.60 -0.49
N HIS A 70 -4.93 3.45 -0.46
CA HIS A 70 -6.38 3.36 -0.20
C HIS A 70 -7.25 4.05 -1.28
N ARG A 71 -6.70 4.22 -2.50
CA ARG A 71 -7.34 4.90 -3.63
C ARG A 71 -7.62 3.94 -4.77
N PRO A 72 -8.69 3.12 -4.70
CA PRO A 72 -8.94 2.08 -5.69
C PRO A 72 -9.11 2.68 -7.09
N GLN A 73 -8.20 2.39 -8.02
CA GLN A 73 -8.25 2.88 -9.39
C GLN A 73 -7.34 2.06 -10.32
N VAL A 74 -7.71 2.00 -11.61
CA VAL A 74 -6.85 1.53 -12.70
C VAL A 74 -6.35 2.75 -13.46
N HIS A 75 -5.04 2.92 -13.55
CA HIS A 75 -4.39 4.01 -14.28
C HIS A 75 -3.66 3.46 -15.49
N SER A 76 -3.93 4.02 -16.67
CA SER A 76 -3.10 3.82 -17.85
C SER A 76 -1.93 4.80 -17.82
N LEU A 77 -0.76 4.34 -18.20
CA LEU A 77 0.45 5.15 -18.27
C LEU A 77 1.32 4.70 -19.45
N THR A 78 2.21 5.57 -19.92
CA THR A 78 3.21 5.24 -20.93
C THR A 78 4.60 5.38 -20.31
N VAL A 79 5.38 4.31 -20.32
CA VAL A 79 6.76 4.29 -19.80
C VAL A 79 7.68 3.83 -20.92
N ASP A 80 8.61 4.70 -21.32
CA ASP A 80 9.57 4.41 -22.39
C ASP A 80 8.88 3.89 -23.66
N GLU A 81 7.83 4.60 -24.08
CA GLU A 81 6.97 4.28 -25.25
C GLU A 81 6.19 2.96 -25.14
N ARG A 82 6.18 2.30 -23.97
CA ARG A 82 5.37 1.11 -23.69
C ARG A 82 4.11 1.47 -22.92
N ASP A 83 2.98 0.91 -23.35
CA ASP A 83 1.73 0.98 -22.58
C ASP A 83 1.85 0.16 -21.31
N CYS A 84 1.56 0.79 -20.18
CA CYS A 84 1.66 0.21 -18.85
C CYS A 84 0.37 0.51 -18.05
N THR A 85 0.12 -0.30 -17.02
CA THR A 85 -1.07 -0.18 -16.17
C THR A 85 -0.67 -0.23 -14.69
N ARG A 86 -1.14 0.75 -13.91
CA ARG A 86 -1.03 0.76 -12.45
C ARG A 86 -2.41 0.53 -11.85
N ILE A 87 -2.56 -0.56 -11.11
CA ILE A 87 -3.79 -0.95 -10.42
C ILE A 87 -3.58 -0.74 -8.92
N VAL A 88 -4.46 0.05 -8.33
CA VAL A 88 -4.48 0.33 -6.90
C VAL A 88 -5.65 -0.42 -6.28
N LEU A 89 -5.37 -1.28 -5.31
CA LEU A 89 -6.36 -1.93 -4.46
C LEU A 89 -6.88 -0.94 -3.42
N GLY A 90 -8.19 -0.98 -3.21
CA GLY A 90 -8.83 -0.26 -2.11
C GLY A 90 -8.58 -0.96 -0.78
N ASP A 91 -8.69 -0.20 0.31
CA ASP A 91 -8.79 -0.79 1.64
C ASP A 91 -10.16 -1.44 1.87
N TRP A 92 -10.31 -2.06 3.05
CA TRP A 92 -11.51 -2.80 3.42
C TRP A 92 -12.28 -2.14 4.56
N PHE A 93 -12.17 -0.81 4.75
CA PHE A 93 -12.88 -0.08 5.79
C PHE A 93 -14.40 -0.17 5.59
N GLU A 94 -14.90 0.28 4.44
CA GLU A 94 -16.34 0.26 4.12
C GLU A 94 -16.77 -0.97 3.33
N ARG A 95 -15.99 -1.38 2.32
CA ARG A 95 -16.29 -2.49 1.39
C ARG A 95 -15.01 -3.25 1.10
N GLY A 96 -15.09 -4.53 0.77
CA GLY A 96 -13.89 -5.24 0.31
C GLY A 96 -13.45 -4.75 -1.08
N SER A 97 -12.21 -5.03 -1.44
CA SER A 97 -11.61 -4.71 -2.74
C SER A 97 -10.81 -5.90 -3.23
N MET A 98 -10.96 -6.26 -4.50
CA MET A 98 -10.21 -7.34 -5.15
C MET A 98 -9.87 -7.00 -6.59
N VAL A 99 -8.80 -7.62 -7.10
CA VAL A 99 -8.54 -7.73 -8.54
C VAL A 99 -8.78 -9.19 -8.94
N ARG A 100 -9.67 -9.39 -9.91
CA ARG A 100 -9.81 -10.67 -10.61
C ARG A 100 -8.96 -10.61 -11.87
N TRP A 101 -8.23 -11.67 -12.17
CA TRP A 101 -7.40 -11.73 -13.37
C TRP A 101 -7.74 -12.98 -14.17
N ASN A 102 -8.18 -12.80 -15.42
CA ASN A 102 -8.49 -13.87 -16.37
C ASN A 102 -7.81 -13.60 -17.73
N GLU A 103 -8.21 -14.33 -18.77
CA GLU A 103 -7.69 -14.19 -20.14
C GLU A 103 -7.91 -12.78 -20.72
N ASP A 104 -8.95 -12.07 -20.28
CA ASP A 104 -9.26 -10.70 -20.72
C ASP A 104 -8.44 -9.62 -19.97
N GLY A 105 -7.67 -10.03 -18.96
CA GLY A 105 -6.85 -9.15 -18.13
C GLY A 105 -7.40 -8.90 -16.71
N PRO A 106 -6.85 -7.91 -16.01
CA PRO A 106 -7.21 -7.62 -14.62
C PRO A 106 -8.45 -6.71 -14.53
N VAL A 107 -9.39 -7.08 -13.66
CA VAL A 107 -10.60 -6.32 -13.33
C VAL A 107 -10.60 -6.00 -11.84
N LEU A 108 -10.50 -4.71 -11.50
CA LEU A 108 -10.67 -4.21 -10.13
C LEU A 108 -12.17 -4.18 -9.78
N SER A 109 -12.56 -4.78 -8.66
CA SER A 109 -13.97 -4.86 -8.24
C SER A 109 -14.13 -4.74 -6.73
N PRO A 110 -15.23 -4.12 -6.25
CA PRO A 110 -15.58 -4.17 -4.84
C PRO A 110 -16.11 -5.56 -4.46
N ILE A 111 -15.90 -5.95 -3.21
CA ILE A 111 -16.54 -7.11 -2.58
C ILE A 111 -17.58 -6.60 -1.60
N GLN A 112 -18.84 -6.98 -1.79
CA GLN A 112 -19.88 -6.75 -0.80
C GLN A 112 -19.59 -7.58 0.44
N ARG A 113 -19.55 -6.94 1.62
CA ARG A 113 -19.55 -7.70 2.89
C ARG A 113 -20.86 -8.49 2.95
N ARG A 114 -20.77 -9.82 3.02
CA ARG A 114 -21.92 -10.64 3.37
C ARG A 114 -22.24 -10.38 4.83
N THR A 115 -23.40 -9.80 5.11
CA THR A 115 -24.01 -9.88 6.43
C THR A 115 -24.47 -11.33 6.59
N TRP A 116 -23.85 -12.06 7.49
CA TRP A 116 -24.44 -13.31 7.97
C TRP A 116 -25.52 -12.89 8.96
N ASP A 117 -26.78 -13.21 8.67
CA ASP A 117 -27.84 -13.09 9.66
C ASP A 117 -27.50 -14.07 10.79
N VAL A 118 -27.14 -13.53 11.95
CA VAL A 118 -27.00 -14.24 13.23
C VAL A 118 -28.26 -14.07 14.06
#